data_AF-A0A3M8QUJ0-F1
#
_entry.id   AF-A0A3M8QUJ0-F1
#
_cell.length_a   1.000
_cell.length_b   1.000
_cell.length_c   1.000
_cell.angle_alpha   90.00
_cell.angle_beta   90.00
_cell.angle_gamma   90.00
#
_symmetry.space_group_name_H-M   'P 1'
#
loop_
_entity.id
_entity.type
_entity.pdbx_description
1 polymer ?
#
loop_
_entity_poly.entity_id
_entity_poly.type
_entity_poly.pdbx_seq_one_letter_code
_entity_poly.pdbx_strand_id
1 'polypeptide(L)' 'MTTMITSKLTSKAQTTIPQPVRIALHLREGDVLAYSIEDGRVLLSKATQEADEDPFVLFAEWDSEADRRAYGQL' A
#
# COMPACT_ATOMS: atom_id res chain seq x y z
N MET A 1 5.96 -20.44 -6.29
CA MET A 1 6.06 -21.36 -5.14
C MET A 1 5.80 -20.56 -3.88
N THR A 2 4.84 -20.98 -3.04
CA THR A 2 4.57 -20.30 -1.77
C THR A 2 5.47 -20.89 -0.69
N THR A 3 6.37 -20.10 -0.14
CA THR A 3 7.25 -20.54 0.95
C THR A 3 6.58 -20.20 2.28
N MET A 4 6.29 -21.23 3.09
CA MET A 4 5.77 -21.04 4.44
C MET A 4 6.92 -20.68 5.40
N ILE A 5 6.84 -19.52 6.02
CA ILE A 5 7.81 -19.03 7.03
C ILE A 5 7.01 -18.75 8.30
N THR A 6 7.51 -19.22 9.44
CA THR A 6 6.90 -18.98 10.75
C THR A 6 7.82 -18.14 11.62
N SER A 7 7.23 -17.30 12.47
CA SER A 7 7.94 -16.51 13.47
C SER A 7 7.16 -16.53 14.78
N LYS A 8 7.86 -16.43 15.91
CA LYS A 8 7.23 -16.44 17.23
C LYS A 8 6.72 -15.03 17.57
N LEU A 9 5.56 -14.96 18.20
CA LEU A 9 5.06 -13.74 18.85
C LEU A 9 5.67 -13.66 20.25
N THR A 10 6.31 -12.53 20.56
CA THR A 10 6.85 -12.26 21.90
C THR A 10 5.74 -11.80 22.85
N SER A 11 6.04 -11.72 24.15
CA SER A 11 5.08 -11.25 25.18
C SER A 11 4.57 -9.83 24.93
N LYS A 12 5.27 -9.02 24.14
CA LYS A 12 4.87 -7.66 23.76
C LYS A 12 4.04 -7.60 22.47
N ALA A 13 3.51 -8.74 22.01
CA ALA A 13 2.80 -8.85 20.73
C ALA A 13 3.65 -8.40 19.52
N GLN A 14 4.97 -8.57 19.60
CA GLN A 14 5.90 -8.24 18.52
C GLN A 14 6.45 -9.52 17.90
N THR A 15 6.64 -9.50 16.58
CA THR A 15 7.41 -10.52 15.87
C THR A 15 8.48 -9.85 15.01
N THR A 16 9.65 -10.48 14.91
CA THR A 16 10.72 -10.01 14.03
C THR A 16 10.44 -10.48 12.62
N ILE A 17 10.49 -9.57 11.65
CA ILE A 17 10.31 -9.92 10.23
C ILE A 17 11.49 -10.82 9.79
N PRO A 18 11.24 -12.08 9.40
CA PRO A 18 12.31 -13.01 9.02
C PRO A 18 13.11 -12.50 7.83
N GLN A 19 14.40 -12.85 7.77
CA GLN A 19 15.30 -12.40 6.70
C GLN A 19 14.77 -12.65 5.29
N PRO A 20 14.19 -13.82 4.94
CA PRO A 20 13.67 -14.03 3.59
C PRO A 20 12.52 -13.07 3.25
N VAL A 21 11.67 -12.72 4.23
CA VAL A 21 10.57 -11.76 4.04
C VAL A 21 11.13 -10.34 3.83
N ARG A 22 12.13 -9.93 4.62
CA ARG A 22 12.79 -8.62 4.44
C ARG A 22 13.41 -8.47 3.06
N ILE A 23 14.08 -9.52 2.57
CA ILE A 23 14.69 -9.53 1.24
C ILE A 23 13.59 -9.46 0.17
N ALA A 24 12.54 -10.28 0.27
CA ALA A 24 11.45 -10.30 -0.70
C ALA A 24 10.73 -8.95 -0.82
N LEU A 25 10.50 -8.27 0.31
CA LEU A 25 9.84 -6.97 0.35
C LEU A 25 10.80 -5.77 0.25
N HIS A 26 12.10 -6.02 0.08
CA HIS A 26 13.16 -4.99 0.00
C HIS A 26 13.12 -4.00 1.18
N LEU A 27 12.88 -4.52 2.39
CA LEU A 27 12.72 -3.71 3.60
C LEU A 27 14.05 -3.21 4.13
N ARG A 28 14.06 -1.96 4.57
CA ARG A 28 15.15 -1.25 5.25
C ARG A 28 14.63 -0.65 6.54
N GLU A 29 15.56 -0.27 7.41
CA GLU A 29 15.22 0.49 8.60
C GLU A 29 14.54 1.81 8.21
N GLY A 30 13.46 2.16 8.92
CA GLY A 30 12.64 3.33 8.63
C GLY A 30 11.53 3.11 7.61
N ASP A 31 11.47 1.96 6.93
CA ASP A 31 10.35 1.63 6.05
C ASP A 31 9.06 1.44 6.85
N VAL A 32 7.95 1.93 6.29
CA VAL A 32 6.61 1.73 6.82
C VAL A 32 5.99 0.48 6.18
N LEU A 33 5.21 -0.28 6.96
CA LEU A 33 4.52 -1.47 6.50
C LEU A 33 3.02 -1.23 6.51
N ALA A 34 2.34 -1.63 5.44
CA ALA A 34 0.90 -1.67 5.36
C ALA A 34 0.40 -3.07 5.73
N TYR A 35 -0.72 -3.10 6.45
CA TYR A 35 -1.41 -4.32 6.83
C TYR A 35 -2.83 -4.27 6.27
N SER A 36 -3.21 -5.24 5.44
CA SER A 36 -4.61 -5.48 5.09
C SER A 36 -5.08 -6.78 5.74
N ILE A 37 -6.33 -6.79 6.20
CA ILE A 37 -6.93 -7.92 6.91
C ILE A 37 -8.14 -8.39 6.11
N GLU A 38 -8.08 -9.62 5.61
CA GLU A 38 -9.11 -10.20 4.74
C GLU A 38 -9.26 -11.68 5.09
N ASP A 39 -10.49 -12.13 5.36
CA ASP A 39 -10.83 -13.54 5.62
C ASP A 39 -9.95 -14.24 6.67
N GLY A 40 -9.63 -13.53 7.76
CA GLY A 40 -8.78 -14.04 8.83
C GLY A 40 -7.30 -14.19 8.47
N ARG A 41 -6.88 -13.64 7.33
CA ARG A 41 -5.50 -13.55 6.88
C ARG A 41 -5.04 -12.09 6.92
N VAL A 42 -3.74 -11.92 7.05
CA VAL A 42 -3.09 -10.62 7.02
C VAL A 42 -2.16 -10.60 5.81
N LEU A 43 -2.34 -9.62 4.93
CA LEU A 43 -1.37 -9.27 3.91
C LEU A 43 -0.48 -8.15 4.45
N LEU A 44 0.84 -8.37 4.38
CA LEU A 44 1.86 -7.40 4.76
C LEU A 44 2.58 -6.95 3.50
N SER A 45 2.61 -5.64 3.26
CA SER A 45 3.39 -5.03 2.18
C SER A 45 4.23 -3.87 2.70
N LYS A 46 5.26 -3.50 1.93
CA LYS A 46 5.93 -2.21 2.12
C LYS A 46 4.94 -1.12 1.75
N ALA A 47 4.72 -0.16 2.63
CA ALA A 47 3.87 0.98 2.32
C ALA A 47 4.56 1.81 1.23
N THR A 48 3.88 1.94 0.09
CA THR A 48 4.18 2.94 -0.92
C THR A 48 3.46 4.23 -0.53
N GLN A 49 4.07 5.40 -0.79
CA GLN A 49 3.36 6.68 -0.66
C GLN A 49 2.23 6.82 -1.68
N GLU A 50 2.17 5.92 -2.66
CA GLU A 50 1.11 5.79 -3.65
C GLU A 50 -0.12 5.10 -3.04
N ALA A 51 -0.85 5.82 -2.20
CA ALA A 51 -2.25 5.52 -1.89
C ALA A 51 -3.07 6.82 -1.69
N ASP A 52 -2.65 7.87 -2.39
CA ASP A 52 -3.43 9.08 -2.71
C ASP A 52 -3.12 9.48 -4.17
N GLU A 53 -2.92 8.50 -5.06
CA GLU A 53 -3.13 8.79 -6.48
C GLU A 53 -4.62 9.00 -6.63
N ASP A 54 -5.02 10.29 -6.70
CA ASP A 54 -6.38 10.67 -7.04
C ASP A 54 -6.80 9.83 -8.26
N PRO A 55 -7.85 9.00 -8.16
CA PRO A 55 -8.29 8.15 -9.26
C PRO A 55 -8.64 8.96 -10.51
N PHE A 56 -8.73 10.30 -10.38
CA PHE A 56 -8.92 11.24 -11.45
C PHE A 56 -7.66 11.96 -11.96
N VAL A 57 -6.45 11.61 -11.53
CA VAL A 57 -5.20 12.18 -12.09
C VAL A 57 -5.16 12.01 -13.63
N LEU A 58 -5.67 10.90 -14.15
CA LEU A 58 -5.76 10.63 -15.59
C LEU A 58 -6.84 11.48 -16.31
N PHE A 59 -7.76 12.11 -15.59
CA PHE A 59 -8.82 12.96 -16.15
C PHE A 59 -8.51 14.46 -16.05
N ALA A 60 -7.28 14.85 -15.68
CA ALA A 60 -6.87 16.25 -15.64
C ALA A 60 -7.07 17.00 -16.99
N GLU A 61 -7.15 16.27 -18.11
CA GLU A 61 -7.45 16.82 -19.43
C GLU A 61 -8.88 17.41 -19.53
N TRP A 62 -9.83 16.93 -18.71
CA TRP A 62 -11.25 17.34 -18.72
C TRP A 62 -11.60 18.45 -17.73
N ASP A 63 -10.62 18.96 -16.97
CA ASP A 63 -10.76 20.14 -16.11
C ASP A 63 -10.17 21.41 -16.78
N SER A 64 -10.10 21.42 -18.11
CA SER A 64 -9.60 22.58 -18.84
C SER A 64 -10.56 23.76 -18.72
N GLU A 65 -10.05 24.97 -18.96
CA GLU A 65 -10.89 26.17 -18.96
C GLU A 65 -11.98 26.10 -20.04
N ALA A 66 -11.74 25.37 -21.14
CA ALA A 66 -12.74 25.14 -22.18
C ALA A 66 -13.90 24.28 -21.66
N ASP A 67 -13.60 23.23 -20.89
CA ASP A 67 -14.61 22.33 -20.31
C ASP A 67 -15.45 23.03 -19.25
N ARG A 68 -14.83 23.84 -18.38
CA ARG A 68 -15.56 24.65 -17.39
C ARG A 68 -16.51 25.66 -18.03
N ARG A 69 -16.13 26.24 -19.17
CA ARG A 69 -17.03 27.14 -19.92
C ARG A 69 -18.19 26.40 -20.59
N ALA A 70 -17.95 25.18 -21.08
CA ALA A 70 -18.96 24.39 -21.77
C ALA A 70 -19.96 23.72 -20.81
N TYR A 71 -19.49 23.22 -19.67
CA TYR A 71 -20.26 22.32 -18.80
C TYR A 71 -20.38 22.80 -17.35
N GLY A 72 -19.75 23.91 -16.94
CA GLY A 72 -19.72 24.35 -15.54
C GLY A 72 -21.04 24.90 -14.96
N GLN A 73 -22.11 24.95 -15.75
CA GLN A 73 -23.43 25.46 -15.32
C GLN A 73 -24.56 24.42 -15.50
N LEU A 74 -24.22 23.17 -15.81
CA LEU A 74 -25.17 22.06 -15.92
C LEU A 74 -25.54 21.49 -14.54
#